data_AF-A0A9E4J3V1-F1
#
_entry.id   AF-A0A9E4J3V1-F1
#
_cell.length_a   1.000
_cell.length_b   1.000
_cell.length_c   1.000
_cell.angle_alpha   90.00
_cell.angle_beta   90.00
_cell.angle_gamma   90.00
#
_symmetry.space_group_name_H-M   'P 1'
#
loop_
_entity.id
_entity.type
_entity.pdbx_description
1 polymer ?
#
loop_
_entity_poly.entity_id
_entity_poly.type
_entity_poly.pdbx_seq_one_letter_code
_entity_poly.pdbx_strand_id
1 'polypeptide(L)'
;MKTFLAALGLAVVTGCGASNPHRVDPEEMSAEAHRVEAEREAEQARAEKARYNPAKTEPSPFRDRAAEGDLGEAVALHNPSEEHLRKAQWHDAHASAHEKAARKLETFEDEACAGVPARERGACPLLGPVEQIRDVAGGVAIDLSQKVNAAAAVASMRCHYAYARARGFAKEAAACPLYVRGLEIEQAGAHTIEITAKDPATTAHVRQAAREDAGGAH
;
A
#
# COMPACT_ATOMS: atom_id res chain seq x y z
N MET A 1 -47.01 14.62 -11.30
CA MET A 1 -45.69 15.11 -11.74
C MET A 1 -44.76 15.10 -10.54
N LYS A 2 -43.80 14.17 -10.46
CA LYS A 2 -42.76 14.13 -9.43
C LYS A 2 -41.42 13.93 -10.12
N THR A 3 -40.58 14.95 -10.09
CA THR A 3 -39.23 15.00 -10.65
C THR A 3 -38.26 14.28 -9.69
N PHE A 4 -37.56 13.27 -10.20
CA PHE A 4 -36.40 12.67 -9.54
C PHE A 4 -35.15 13.49 -9.91
N LEU A 5 -34.54 14.12 -8.90
CA LEU A 5 -33.20 14.70 -9.00
C LEU A 5 -32.19 13.62 -8.63
N ALA A 6 -31.49 13.09 -9.64
CA ALA A 6 -30.35 12.21 -9.45
C ALA A 6 -29.12 13.08 -9.15
N ALA A 7 -28.59 12.97 -7.94
CA ALA A 7 -27.30 13.57 -7.56
C ALA A 7 -26.17 12.73 -8.16
N LEU A 8 -25.46 13.31 -9.13
CA LEU A 8 -24.26 12.76 -9.72
C LEU A 8 -23.11 12.92 -8.71
N GLY A 9 -22.78 11.83 -8.01
CA GLY A 9 -21.66 11.78 -7.08
C GLY A 9 -20.34 11.83 -7.83
N LEU A 10 -19.67 12.99 -7.78
CA LEU A 10 -18.33 13.20 -8.31
C LEU A 10 -17.32 12.53 -7.35
N ALA A 11 -16.86 11.33 -7.70
CA ALA A 11 -15.75 10.69 -7.01
C ALA A 11 -14.45 11.41 -7.38
N VAL A 12 -13.94 12.25 -6.47
CA VAL A 12 -12.61 12.84 -6.57
C VAL A 12 -11.60 11.73 -6.31
N VAL A 13 -11.07 11.14 -7.38
CA VAL A 13 -9.88 10.29 -7.29
C VAL A 13 -8.71 11.24 -6.99
N THR A 14 -8.30 11.29 -5.73
CA THR A 14 -7.08 11.97 -5.31
C THR A 14 -5.92 11.29 -6.01
N GLY A 15 -5.41 11.92 -7.08
CA GLY A 15 -4.23 11.44 -7.79
C GLY A 15 -3.06 11.36 -6.82
N CYS A 16 -2.49 10.17 -6.65
CA CYS A 16 -1.23 10.01 -5.93
C CYS A 16 -0.19 10.92 -6.61
N GLY A 17 0.34 11.87 -5.85
CA GLY A 17 1.39 12.79 -6.28
C GLY A 17 2.71 12.05 -6.48
N ALA A 18 2.81 11.24 -7.54
CA ALA A 18 4.00 10.51 -7.90
C ALA A 18 4.92 11.39 -8.76
N SER A 19 5.66 12.30 -8.12
CA SER A 19 6.78 12.97 -8.79
C SER A 19 7.93 12.00 -9.13
N ASN A 20 7.88 10.76 -8.63
CA ASN A 20 8.84 9.70 -8.91
C ASN A 20 8.11 8.41 -9.34
N PRO A 21 8.27 7.93 -10.59
CA PRO A 21 7.61 6.71 -11.08
C PRO A 21 8.05 5.44 -10.36
N HIS A 22 9.13 5.49 -9.58
CA HIS A 22 9.64 4.34 -8.83
C HIS A 22 9.18 4.31 -7.37
N ARG A 23 8.44 5.32 -6.90
CA ARG A 23 7.92 5.35 -5.53
C ARG A 23 6.43 5.01 -5.51
N VAL A 24 6.16 3.75 -5.23
CA VAL A 24 4.85 3.24 -4.83
C VAL A 24 5.02 2.70 -3.41
N ASP A 25 4.19 3.16 -2.47
CA ASP A 25 4.16 2.61 -1.12
C ASP A 25 3.27 1.35 -1.10
N PRO A 26 3.81 0.17 -0.76
CA PRO A 26 3.03 -1.05 -0.63
C PRO A 26 1.88 -0.98 0.37
N GLU A 27 1.89 -0.06 1.34
CA GLU A 27 0.83 0.01 2.34
C GLU A 27 -0.39 0.82 1.88
N GLU A 28 -0.29 1.58 0.79
CA GLU A 28 -1.35 2.50 0.35
C GLU A 28 -2.62 1.77 -0.10
N MET A 29 -2.50 0.57 -0.66
CA MET A 29 -3.61 -0.22 -1.18
C MET A 29 -3.34 -1.73 -1.06
N SER A 30 -4.31 -2.55 -1.45
CA SER A 30 -4.15 -4.01 -1.45
C SER A 30 -3.25 -4.48 -2.59
N ALA A 31 -2.79 -5.74 -2.51
CA ALA A 31 -2.03 -6.37 -3.59
C ALA A 31 -2.83 -6.39 -4.91
N GLU A 32 -4.13 -6.71 -4.83
CA GLU A 32 -5.02 -6.70 -5.98
C GLU A 32 -5.17 -5.30 -6.58
N ALA A 33 -5.36 -4.27 -5.74
CA ALA A 33 -5.45 -2.89 -6.21
C ALA A 33 -4.15 -2.44 -6.90
N HIS A 34 -2.99 -2.83 -6.37
CA HIS A 34 -1.71 -2.61 -7.04
C HIS A 34 -1.62 -3.33 -8.39
N ARG A 35 -2.14 -4.55 -8.53
CA ARG A 35 -2.16 -5.27 -9.82
C ARG A 35 -3.02 -4.55 -10.85
N VAL A 36 -4.23 -4.16 -10.47
CA VAL A 36 -5.13 -3.37 -11.33
C VAL A 36 -4.46 -2.07 -11.78
N GLU A 37 -3.78 -1.38 -10.87
CA GLU A 37 -3.08 -0.14 -11.17
C GLU A 37 -1.87 -0.36 -12.08
N ALA A 38 -1.12 -1.45 -11.89
CA ALA A 38 -0.02 -1.83 -12.77
C ALA A 38 -0.50 -2.07 -14.21
N GLU A 39 -1.63 -2.75 -14.39
CA GLU A 39 -2.24 -2.98 -15.70
C GLU A 39 -2.67 -1.67 -16.35
N ARG A 40 -3.32 -0.78 -15.59
CA ARG A 40 -3.73 0.56 -16.04
C ARG A 40 -2.53 1.41 -16.50
N GLU A 41 -1.44 1.38 -15.76
CA GLU A 41 -0.20 2.07 -16.10
C GLU A 41 0.46 1.46 -17.34
N ALA A 42 0.50 0.13 -17.46
CA ALA A 42 1.02 -0.54 -18.65
C ALA A 42 0.19 -0.24 -19.91
N GLU A 43 -1.13 -0.07 -19.80
CA GLU A 43 -2.00 0.38 -20.88
C GLU A 43 -1.68 1.80 -21.33
N GLN A 44 -1.50 2.73 -20.39
CA GLN A 44 -1.08 4.10 -20.70
C GLN A 44 0.28 4.12 -21.39
N ALA A 45 1.24 3.31 -20.93
CA ALA A 45 2.54 3.18 -21.58
C ALA A 45 2.42 2.73 -23.04
N ARG A 46 1.56 1.73 -23.33
CA ARG A 46 1.27 1.28 -24.70
C ARG A 46 0.66 2.39 -25.55
N ALA A 47 -0.30 3.14 -25.00
CA ALA A 47 -0.94 4.25 -25.69
C ALA A 47 0.04 5.37 -26.04
N GLU A 48 0.95 5.71 -25.14
CA GLU A 48 2.01 6.71 -25.37
C GLU A 48 3.04 6.20 -26.39
N LYS A 49 3.47 4.94 -26.31
CA LYS A 49 4.35 4.32 -27.34
C LYS A 49 3.75 4.39 -28.73
N ALA A 50 2.45 4.20 -28.88
CA ALA A 50 1.77 4.28 -30.18
C ALA A 50 1.76 5.70 -30.79
N ARG A 51 1.94 6.75 -29.96
CA ARG A 51 2.01 8.15 -30.39
C ARG A 51 3.44 8.61 -30.71
N TYR A 52 4.45 7.86 -30.26
CA TYR A 52 5.84 8.13 -30.59
C TYR A 52 6.11 7.80 -32.07
N ASN A 53 6.71 8.75 -32.79
CA ASN A 53 7.18 8.56 -34.16
C ASN A 53 8.67 8.90 -34.24
N PRO A 54 9.58 7.92 -34.35
CA PRO A 54 11.02 8.16 -34.36
C PRO A 54 11.49 8.97 -35.58
N ALA A 55 10.74 8.98 -36.68
CA ALA A 55 11.09 9.70 -37.90
C ALA A 55 10.58 11.15 -37.92
N LYS A 56 9.83 11.59 -36.90
CA LYS A 56 9.30 12.94 -36.83
C LYS A 56 10.39 13.91 -36.38
N THR A 57 10.65 14.93 -37.19
CA THR A 57 11.70 15.92 -36.92
C THR A 57 11.17 17.32 -37.25
N GLU A 58 11.27 18.24 -36.29
CA GLU A 58 10.82 19.63 -36.42
C GLU A 58 11.90 20.61 -35.92
N PRO A 59 11.98 21.83 -36.50
CA PRO A 59 12.79 22.92 -35.95
C PRO A 59 12.50 23.16 -34.47
N SER A 60 13.54 23.28 -33.64
CA SER A 60 13.41 23.63 -32.24
C SER A 60 12.77 25.02 -32.09
N PRO A 61 11.71 25.17 -31.27
CA PRO A 61 11.15 26.48 -30.94
C PRO A 61 12.08 27.28 -30.01
N PHE A 62 13.06 26.62 -29.40
CA PHE A 62 14.08 27.27 -28.59
C PHE A 62 15.24 27.67 -29.51
N ARG A 63 15.40 28.98 -29.72
CA ARG A 63 16.58 29.53 -30.37
C ARG A 63 17.77 29.42 -29.41
N ASP A 64 18.81 28.73 -29.84
CA ASP A 64 20.10 28.83 -29.17
C ASP A 64 20.56 30.28 -29.28
N ARG A 65 20.69 30.97 -28.15
CA ARG A 65 21.10 32.38 -28.05
C ARG A 65 22.60 32.57 -28.35
N ALA A 66 23.26 31.57 -28.91
CA ALA A 66 24.70 31.45 -29.01
C ALA A 66 25.12 31.27 -30.46
N ALA A 67 25.24 32.39 -31.19
CA ALA A 67 26.31 32.67 -32.15
C ALA A 67 25.99 33.97 -32.90
N GLU A 68 26.25 35.11 -32.27
CA GLU A 68 26.58 36.31 -33.04
C GLU A 68 27.94 36.03 -33.73
N GLY A 69 27.88 35.57 -34.97
CA GLY A 69 29.05 35.50 -35.85
C GLY A 69 29.56 34.10 -36.17
N ASP A 70 28.77 33.29 -36.89
CA ASP A 70 29.33 32.45 -37.95
C ASP A 70 28.25 32.13 -38.99
N LEU A 71 28.66 32.05 -40.25
CA LEU A 71 27.80 31.93 -41.42
C LEU A 71 27.26 30.51 -41.56
N GLY A 72 26.06 30.28 -41.02
CA GLY A 72 25.26 29.07 -41.24
C GLY A 72 24.51 28.67 -39.98
N GLU A 73 23.38 29.34 -39.69
CA GLU A 73 22.49 28.97 -38.58
C GLU A 73 21.97 27.54 -38.80
N ALA A 74 22.67 26.55 -38.23
CA ALA A 74 22.16 25.20 -38.14
C ALA A 74 20.96 25.23 -37.19
N VAL A 75 19.76 25.17 -37.75
CA VAL A 75 18.52 25.08 -36.97
C VAL A 75 18.55 23.78 -36.18
N ALA A 76 18.63 23.86 -34.86
CA ALA A 76 18.52 22.69 -33.99
C ALA A 76 17.22 21.95 -34.30
N LEU A 77 17.32 20.67 -34.63
CA LEU A 77 16.17 19.81 -34.90
C LEU A 77 15.84 19.01 -33.65
N HIS A 78 14.55 18.81 -33.38
CA HIS A 78 14.07 17.97 -32.29
C HIS A 78 12.90 17.10 -32.76
N ASN A 79 12.66 15.99 -32.07
CA ASN A 79 11.48 15.16 -32.32
C ASN A 79 10.41 15.50 -31.27
N PRO A 80 9.33 16.20 -31.63
CA PRO A 80 8.30 16.61 -30.69
C PRO A 80 7.53 15.41 -30.11
N SER A 81 7.59 14.23 -30.75
CA SER A 81 6.96 13.02 -30.22
C SER A 81 7.79 12.33 -29.13
N GLU A 82 9.02 12.77 -28.85
CA GLU A 82 9.84 12.22 -27.75
C GLU A 82 9.20 12.35 -26.37
N GLU A 83 8.31 13.34 -26.17
CA GLU A 83 7.56 13.44 -24.93
C GLU A 83 6.70 12.20 -24.69
N HIS A 84 6.10 11.63 -25.74
CA HIS A 84 5.34 10.39 -25.63
C HIS A 84 6.23 9.21 -25.23
N LEU A 85 7.46 9.14 -25.76
CA LEU A 85 8.41 8.12 -25.33
C LEU A 85 8.79 8.26 -23.85
N ARG A 86 9.03 9.49 -23.37
CA ARG A 86 9.32 9.74 -21.95
C ARG A 86 8.15 9.37 -21.04
N LYS A 87 6.92 9.74 -21.42
CA LYS A 87 5.70 9.37 -20.69
C LYS A 87 5.52 7.85 -20.66
N ALA A 88 5.72 7.18 -21.78
CA ALA A 88 5.65 5.72 -21.83
C ALA A 88 6.64 5.06 -20.86
N GLN A 89 7.89 5.53 -20.83
CA GLN A 89 8.91 5.02 -19.90
C GLN A 89 8.53 5.27 -18.43
N TRP A 90 7.94 6.44 -18.14
CA TRP A 90 7.42 6.75 -16.81
C TRP A 90 6.31 5.76 -16.39
N HIS A 91 5.33 5.53 -17.26
CA HIS A 91 4.23 4.61 -17.01
C HIS A 91 4.70 3.15 -16.88
N ASP A 92 5.63 2.68 -17.72
CA ASP A 92 6.24 1.35 -17.58
C ASP A 92 6.94 1.19 -16.22
N ALA A 93 7.70 2.20 -15.80
CA ALA A 93 8.39 2.21 -14.52
C ALA A 93 7.41 2.18 -13.34
N HIS A 94 6.32 2.93 -13.44
CA HIS A 94 5.28 3.01 -12.42
C HIS A 94 4.46 1.71 -12.32
N ALA A 95 4.12 1.10 -13.46
CA ALA A 95 3.53 -0.24 -13.52
C ALA A 95 4.41 -1.27 -12.79
N SER A 96 5.71 -1.27 -13.10
CA SER A 96 6.66 -2.17 -12.44
C SER A 96 6.76 -1.94 -10.92
N ALA A 97 6.67 -0.68 -10.47
CA ALA A 97 6.67 -0.35 -9.05
C ALA A 97 5.43 -0.90 -8.35
N HIS A 98 4.24 -0.76 -8.94
CA HIS A 98 3.00 -1.35 -8.45
C HIS A 98 3.07 -2.89 -8.40
N GLU A 99 3.56 -3.55 -9.44
CA GLU A 99 3.71 -5.01 -9.40
C GLU A 99 4.67 -5.48 -8.30
N LYS A 100 5.76 -4.74 -8.06
CA LYS A 100 6.70 -5.05 -6.97
C LYS A 100 6.03 -4.87 -5.61
N ALA A 101 5.22 -3.83 -5.44
CA ALA A 101 4.45 -3.60 -4.23
C ALA A 101 3.44 -4.73 -3.97
N ALA A 102 2.67 -5.15 -4.99
CA ALA A 102 1.76 -6.29 -4.92
C ALA A 102 2.48 -7.58 -4.49
N ARG A 103 3.58 -7.93 -5.18
CA ARG A 103 4.37 -9.12 -4.85
C ARG A 103 4.91 -9.08 -3.43
N LYS A 104 5.35 -7.91 -2.96
CA LYS A 104 5.86 -7.76 -1.58
C LYS A 104 4.77 -8.07 -0.55
N LEU A 105 3.55 -7.61 -0.77
CA LEU A 105 2.42 -7.89 0.12
C LEU A 105 2.04 -9.38 0.11
N GLU A 106 2.01 -9.99 -1.07
CA GLU A 106 1.71 -11.43 -1.23
C GLU A 106 2.76 -12.31 -0.57
N THR A 107 4.05 -12.04 -0.81
CA THR A 107 5.14 -12.76 -0.13
C THR A 107 5.06 -12.59 1.38
N PHE A 108 4.74 -11.40 1.87
CA PHE A 108 4.55 -11.17 3.31
C PHE A 108 3.38 -11.98 3.88
N GLU A 109 2.25 -12.09 3.17
CA GLU A 109 1.12 -12.97 3.53
C GLU A 109 1.58 -14.43 3.57
N ASP A 110 2.23 -14.92 2.52
CA ASP A 110 2.64 -16.32 2.41
C ASP A 110 3.63 -16.75 3.51
N GLU A 111 4.60 -15.89 3.82
CA GLU A 111 5.57 -16.12 4.89
C GLU A 111 4.90 -16.11 6.28
N ALA A 112 4.06 -15.11 6.56
CA ALA A 112 3.39 -14.98 7.85
C ALA A 112 2.33 -16.06 8.09
N CYS A 113 1.68 -16.54 7.03
CA CYS A 113 0.61 -17.52 7.07
C CYS A 113 1.08 -18.95 6.75
N ALA A 114 2.38 -19.24 6.82
CA ALA A 114 2.91 -20.58 6.62
C ALA A 114 2.23 -21.59 7.57
N GLY A 115 1.52 -22.57 7.00
CA GLY A 115 0.77 -23.58 7.76
C GLY A 115 -0.64 -23.18 8.20
N VAL A 116 -1.10 -21.95 7.90
CA VAL A 116 -2.47 -21.48 8.20
C VAL A 116 -3.38 -21.66 6.97
N PRO A 117 -4.50 -22.42 7.08
CA PRO A 117 -5.46 -22.58 5.98
C PRO A 117 -6.03 -21.25 5.51
N ALA A 118 -6.21 -21.09 4.19
CA ALA A 118 -6.68 -19.82 3.59
C ALA A 118 -7.98 -19.29 4.21
N ARG A 119 -8.94 -20.18 4.52
CA ARG A 119 -10.23 -19.82 5.14
C ARG A 119 -10.11 -19.24 6.56
N GLU A 120 -8.99 -19.50 7.23
CA GLU A 120 -8.74 -19.10 8.63
C GLU A 120 -7.94 -17.79 8.71
N ARG A 121 -7.25 -17.39 7.64
CA ARG A 121 -6.40 -16.17 7.60
C ARG A 121 -7.20 -14.89 7.85
N GLY A 122 -8.44 -14.84 7.38
CA GLY A 122 -9.32 -13.67 7.53
C GLY A 122 -10.06 -13.59 8.87
N ALA A 123 -10.01 -14.63 9.70
CA ALA A 123 -10.68 -14.61 11.00
C ALA A 123 -9.89 -13.75 11.98
N CYS A 124 -10.56 -12.79 12.65
CA CYS A 124 -9.90 -11.99 13.68
C CYS A 124 -9.40 -12.93 14.80
N PRO A 125 -8.09 -12.95 15.08
CA PRO A 125 -7.51 -13.86 16.04
C PRO A 125 -7.98 -13.45 17.43
N LEU A 126 -8.82 -14.27 18.05
CA LEU A 126 -9.16 -14.07 19.45
C LEU A 126 -7.89 -14.23 20.27
N LEU A 127 -7.53 -13.19 21.02
CA LEU A 127 -6.60 -13.32 22.12
C LEU A 127 -7.28 -14.27 23.12
N GLY A 128 -6.67 -15.42 23.39
CA GLY A 128 -7.18 -16.34 24.43
C GLY A 128 -7.25 -15.65 25.80
N PRO A 129 -7.51 -16.38 26.90
CA PRO A 129 -7.60 -15.78 28.22
C PRO A 129 -6.40 -14.87 28.55
N VAL A 130 -6.67 -13.57 28.69
CA VAL A 130 -5.68 -12.53 29.01
C VAL A 130 -5.63 -12.37 30.53
N GLU A 131 -4.43 -12.39 31.11
CA GLU A 131 -4.20 -12.15 32.54
C GLU A 131 -3.95 -10.68 32.84
N GLN A 132 -3.17 -10.00 31.99
CA GLN A 132 -2.85 -8.58 32.19
C GLN A 132 -2.56 -7.88 30.86
N ILE A 133 -2.95 -6.61 30.78
CA ILE A 133 -2.53 -5.69 29.71
C ILE A 133 -1.82 -4.50 30.35
N ARG A 134 -0.66 -4.13 29.81
CA ARG A 134 0.13 -2.99 30.25
C ARG A 134 0.55 -2.14 29.05
N ASP A 135 0.56 -0.82 29.23
CA ASP A 135 1.14 0.07 28.24
C ASP A 135 2.67 -0.07 28.25
N VAL A 136 3.27 -0.16 27.06
CA VAL A 136 4.73 -0.12 26.85
C VAL A 136 5.09 1.01 25.91
N ALA A 137 6.38 1.26 25.73
CA ALA A 137 6.85 2.21 24.71
C ALA A 137 6.37 1.75 23.33
N GLY A 138 5.61 2.59 22.63
CA GLY A 138 5.08 2.29 21.30
C GLY A 138 3.85 1.39 21.25
N GLY A 139 3.27 0.93 22.38
CA GLY A 139 2.08 0.07 22.31
C GLY A 139 1.63 -0.56 23.63
N VAL A 140 1.33 -1.85 23.57
CA VAL A 140 0.89 -2.68 24.72
C VAL A 140 1.66 -3.99 24.81
N ALA A 141 1.87 -4.45 26.04
CA ALA A 141 2.24 -5.82 26.38
C ALA A 141 1.02 -6.54 26.95
N ILE A 142 0.73 -7.72 26.43
CA ILE A 142 -0.41 -8.56 26.78
C ILE A 142 0.14 -9.86 27.35
N ASP A 143 -0.06 -10.07 28.64
CA ASP A 143 0.24 -11.33 29.29
C ASP A 143 -0.96 -12.26 29.16
N LEU A 144 -0.71 -13.39 28.51
CA LEU A 144 -1.68 -14.45 28.31
C LEU A 144 -1.62 -15.43 29.47
N SER A 145 -2.73 -16.14 29.69
CA SER A 145 -2.72 -17.25 30.63
C SER A 145 -1.74 -18.33 30.22
N GLN A 146 -1.14 -19.01 31.21
CA GLN A 146 -0.17 -20.09 30.98
C GLN A 146 -0.72 -21.24 30.12
N LYS A 147 -2.04 -21.36 30.00
CA LYS A 147 -2.73 -22.33 29.13
C LYS A 147 -2.68 -21.96 27.64
N VAL A 148 -2.34 -20.72 27.31
CA VAL A 148 -2.28 -20.22 25.94
C VAL A 148 -0.86 -20.37 25.40
N ASN A 149 -0.75 -20.95 24.22
CA ASN A 149 0.50 -20.98 23.48
C ASN A 149 0.74 -19.61 22.81
N ALA A 150 1.55 -18.76 23.45
CA ALA A 150 1.84 -17.42 22.96
C ALA A 150 2.48 -17.41 21.57
N ALA A 151 3.36 -18.37 21.26
CA ALA A 151 3.99 -18.46 19.95
C ALA A 151 2.95 -18.73 18.84
N ALA A 152 2.01 -19.64 19.10
CA ALA A 152 0.91 -19.92 18.17
C ALA A 152 -0.04 -18.72 18.02
N ALA A 153 -0.33 -18.01 19.11
CA ALA A 153 -1.13 -16.79 19.07
C ALA A 153 -0.44 -15.69 18.25
N VAL A 154 0.85 -15.44 18.46
CA VAL A 154 1.63 -14.47 17.67
C VAL A 154 1.67 -14.87 16.20
N ALA A 155 1.86 -16.14 15.88
CA ALA A 155 1.83 -16.61 14.49
C ALA A 155 0.45 -16.36 13.83
N SER A 156 -0.63 -16.66 14.54
CA SER A 156 -2.01 -16.39 14.08
C SER A 156 -2.24 -14.89 13.86
N MET A 157 -1.82 -14.05 14.81
CA MET A 157 -1.95 -12.59 14.71
C MET A 157 -1.15 -12.00 13.55
N ARG A 158 0.09 -12.45 13.37
CA ARG A 158 0.94 -12.03 12.24
C ARG A 158 0.33 -12.44 10.90
N CYS A 159 -0.17 -13.67 10.80
CA CYS A 159 -0.86 -14.13 9.60
C CYS A 159 -2.09 -13.28 9.30
N HIS A 160 -2.95 -13.03 10.28
CA HIS A 160 -4.14 -12.21 10.11
C HIS A 160 -3.81 -10.78 9.65
N TYR A 161 -2.80 -10.16 10.27
CA TYR A 161 -2.33 -8.84 9.88
C TYR A 161 -1.76 -8.81 8.46
N ALA A 162 -0.99 -9.83 8.08
CA ALA A 162 -0.44 -9.96 6.73
C ALA A 162 -1.55 -10.15 5.68
N TYR A 163 -2.55 -10.97 5.99
CA TYR A 163 -3.74 -11.13 5.16
C TYR A 163 -4.49 -9.81 4.99
N ALA A 164 -4.69 -9.04 6.07
CA ALA A 164 -5.32 -7.73 6.02
C ALA A 164 -4.57 -6.75 5.10
N ARG A 165 -3.24 -6.71 5.22
CA ARG A 165 -2.39 -5.85 4.37
C ARG A 165 -2.47 -6.26 2.90
N ALA A 166 -2.39 -7.56 2.60
CA ALA A 166 -2.41 -8.05 1.22
C ALA A 166 -3.79 -7.91 0.55
N ARG A 167 -4.88 -8.13 1.29
CA ARG A 167 -6.25 -8.10 0.74
C ARG A 167 -6.92 -6.74 0.87
N GLY A 168 -6.28 -5.82 1.57
CA GLY A 168 -6.88 -4.56 1.98
C GLY A 168 -7.71 -4.76 3.24
N PHE A 169 -7.69 -3.75 4.11
CA PHE A 169 -8.48 -3.71 5.34
C PHE A 169 -9.98 -3.67 4.98
N ALA A 170 -10.56 -4.84 4.73
CA ALA A 170 -11.97 -5.01 4.41
C ALA A 170 -12.85 -4.35 5.49
N LYS A 171 -13.91 -3.64 5.07
CA LYS A 171 -14.80 -2.90 5.99
C LYS A 171 -15.51 -3.84 6.97
N GLU A 172 -15.75 -5.07 6.57
CA GLU A 172 -16.37 -6.12 7.38
C GLU A 172 -15.45 -6.61 8.51
N ALA A 173 -14.14 -6.35 8.40
CA ALA A 173 -13.15 -6.67 9.42
C ALA A 173 -12.66 -5.43 10.20
N ALA A 174 -13.33 -4.27 10.01
CA ALA A 174 -13.10 -3.06 10.80
C ALA A 174 -13.39 -3.24 12.31
N ALA A 175 -14.03 -4.35 12.70
CA ALA A 175 -14.23 -4.71 14.11
C ALA A 175 -12.99 -5.36 14.75
N CYS A 176 -11.96 -5.72 13.99
CA CYS A 176 -10.76 -6.35 14.54
C CYS A 176 -9.75 -5.29 15.00
N PRO A 177 -9.30 -5.29 16.27
CA PRO A 177 -8.28 -4.39 16.80
C PRO A 177 -6.96 -4.35 16.02
N LEU A 178 -6.67 -5.40 15.26
CA LEU A 178 -5.43 -5.54 14.48
C LEU A 178 -5.53 -4.95 13.06
N TYR A 179 -6.68 -4.43 12.66
CA TYR A 179 -6.91 -3.86 11.33
C TYR A 179 -6.42 -2.39 11.24
N VAL A 180 -5.19 -2.15 11.67
CA VAL A 180 -4.52 -0.85 11.56
C VAL A 180 -3.15 -1.03 10.95
N ARG A 181 -2.75 -0.11 10.08
CA ARG A 181 -1.43 -0.13 9.42
C ARG A 181 -0.32 0.19 10.41
N GLY A 182 0.87 -0.35 10.16
CA GLY A 182 2.09 -0.01 10.90
C GLY A 182 2.26 -0.74 12.22
N LEU A 183 1.50 -1.81 12.46
CA LEU A 183 1.69 -2.69 13.61
C LEU A 183 2.92 -3.57 13.46
N GLU A 184 3.64 -3.72 14.56
CA GLU A 184 4.65 -4.73 14.81
C GLU A 184 4.10 -5.64 15.93
N ILE A 185 4.12 -6.96 15.71
CA ILE A 185 3.56 -7.96 16.64
C ILE A 185 4.66 -8.95 16.95
N GLU A 186 4.97 -9.16 18.22
CA GLU A 186 6.08 -10.02 18.63
C GLU A 186 5.86 -10.71 19.97
N GLN A 187 6.61 -11.79 20.18
CA GLN A 187 6.62 -12.50 21.45
C GLN A 187 7.75 -11.93 22.30
N ALA A 188 7.40 -11.16 23.33
CA ALA A 188 8.36 -10.54 24.26
C ALA A 188 8.72 -11.44 25.45
N GLY A 189 7.94 -12.50 25.70
CA GLY A 189 8.16 -13.44 26.80
C GLY A 189 7.48 -14.79 26.58
N ALA A 190 7.61 -15.71 27.54
CA ALA A 190 7.03 -17.06 27.45
C ALA A 190 5.51 -17.04 27.21
N HIS A 191 4.82 -16.08 27.84
CA HIS A 191 3.38 -15.87 27.71
C HIS A 191 3.01 -14.42 27.39
N THR A 192 3.96 -13.62 26.91
CA THR A 192 3.77 -12.18 26.68
C THR A 192 3.85 -11.87 25.19
N ILE A 193 2.83 -11.18 24.69
CA ILE A 193 2.77 -10.63 23.33
C ILE A 193 2.91 -9.12 23.42
N GLU A 194 3.76 -8.53 22.59
CA GLU A 194 3.81 -7.08 22.38
C GLU A 194 3.21 -6.73 21.03
N ILE A 195 2.37 -5.69 21.04
CA ILE A 195 1.81 -5.06 19.85
C ILE A 195 2.22 -3.60 19.90
N THR A 196 3.05 -3.18 18.95
CA THR A 196 3.63 -1.85 18.92
C THR A 196 3.44 -1.17 17.55
N ALA A 197 3.60 0.15 17.53
CA ALA A 197 3.57 0.97 16.33
C ALA A 197 4.52 2.17 16.48
N LYS A 198 4.96 2.72 15.36
CA LYS A 198 5.85 3.89 15.35
C LYS A 198 5.10 5.21 15.41
N ASP A 199 3.89 5.27 14.86
CA ASP A 199 3.11 6.49 14.87
C ASP A 199 2.27 6.61 16.17
N PRO A 200 2.15 7.82 16.74
CA PRO A 200 1.41 8.03 17.99
C PRO A 200 -0.09 7.72 17.89
N ALA A 201 -0.72 7.90 16.73
CA ALA A 201 -2.15 7.68 16.56
C ALA A 201 -2.48 6.19 16.55
N THR A 202 -1.70 5.36 15.83
CA THR A 202 -1.83 3.90 15.89
C THR A 202 -1.47 3.38 17.28
N THR A 203 -0.43 3.94 17.92
CA THR A 203 -0.09 3.57 19.31
C THR A 203 -1.30 3.80 20.25
N ALA A 204 -1.96 4.94 20.13
CA ALA A 204 -3.15 5.25 20.93
C ALA A 204 -4.31 4.30 20.61
N HIS A 205 -4.53 4.00 19.33
CA HIS A 205 -5.55 3.04 18.90
C HIS A 205 -5.31 1.64 19.49
N VAL A 206 -4.09 1.11 19.37
CA VAL A 206 -3.74 -0.23 19.90
C VAL A 206 -4.00 -0.30 21.41
N ARG A 207 -3.61 0.74 22.16
CA ARG A 207 -3.86 0.81 23.60
C ARG A 207 -5.35 0.83 23.94
N GLN A 208 -6.15 1.56 23.16
CA GLN A 208 -7.60 1.61 23.35
C GLN A 208 -8.23 0.25 23.02
N ALA A 209 -7.95 -0.29 21.84
CA ALA A 209 -8.59 -1.50 21.35
C ALA A 209 -8.25 -2.73 22.23
N ALA A 210 -7.01 -2.83 22.72
CA ALA A 210 -6.61 -3.89 23.64
C ALA A 210 -7.43 -3.89 24.96
N ARG A 211 -7.82 -2.71 25.45
CA ARG A 211 -8.63 -2.58 26.67
C ARG A 211 -10.11 -2.87 26.42
N GLU A 212 -10.63 -2.48 25.26
CA GLU A 212 -12.01 -2.78 24.86
C GLU A 212 -12.21 -4.30 24.71
N ASP A 213 -11.27 -4.99 24.09
CA ASP A 213 -11.31 -6.46 23.93
C ASP A 213 -11.25 -7.18 25.29
N ALA A 214 -10.41 -6.70 26.22
CA ALA A 214 -10.32 -7.27 27.57
C ALA A 214 -11.57 -7.00 28.44
N GLY A 215 -12.26 -5.87 28.21
CA GLY A 215 -13.47 -5.49 28.93
C GLY A 215 -14.76 -6.14 28.42
N GLY A 216 -14.74 -6.71 27.21
CA GLY A 216 -15.88 -7.42 26.61
C GLY A 216 -16.03 -8.88 27.04
N ALA A 217 -15.06 -9.44 27.76
CA ALA A 217 -15.08 -10.81 28.27
C ALA A 217 -15.74 -10.88 29.66
N HIS A 218 -17.06 -10.69 29.72
CA HIS A 218 -17.88 -10.94 30.92
C HIS A 218 -19.08 -11.82 30.56
#